data_AF-A0A7R9ZA12-F1
#
_entry.id   AF-A0A7R9ZA12-F1
#
_cell.length_a   1.000
_cell.length_b   1.000
_cell.length_c   1.000
_cell.angle_alpha   90.00
_cell.angle_beta   90.00
_cell.angle_gamma   90.00
#
_symmetry.space_group_name_H-M   'P 1'
#
loop_
_entity.id
_entity.type
_entity.pdbx_description
1 polymer ?
#
loop_
_entity_poly.entity_id
_entity_poly.type
_entity_poly.pdbx_seq_one_letter_code
_entity_poly.pdbx_strand_id
1 'polypeptide(L)'
;AIGTDVNPRAVECARDNLSRLGLMDRVQLVEADVFPPDLSPNDGGDIVADQADLIVCNPPWIPGPVRSTLDGAVYDEDSSFLRRFLTGAGNFLSDERDD
;
A
#
# COMPACT_ATOMS: atom_id res chain seq x y z
N ALA A 1 -7.26 6.16 -7.90
CA ALA A 1 -6.03 5.64 -7.27
C ALA A 1 -6.40 4.81 -6.05
N ILE A 2 -5.55 3.86 -5.67
CA ILE A 2 -5.72 3.05 -4.46
C ILE A 2 -4.60 3.41 -3.48
N GLY A 3 -4.94 3.64 -2.21
CA GLY A 3 -3.98 3.85 -1.13
C GLY A 3 -4.13 2.79 -0.04
N THR A 4 -3.02 2.19 0.37
CA THR A 4 -2.97 1.19 1.44
C THR A 4 -2.22 1.70 2.66
N ASP A 5 -2.65 1.26 3.84
CA ASP A 5 -1.89 1.36 5.07
C ASP A 5 -2.29 0.21 6.00
N VAL A 6 -1.34 -0.33 6.78
CA VAL A 6 -1.60 -1.41 7.74
C VAL A 6 -2.23 -0.88 9.03
N ASN A 7 -2.10 0.42 9.30
CA ASN A 7 -2.64 1.05 10.49
C ASN A 7 -4.05 1.60 10.22
N PRO A 8 -5.11 1.05 10.84
CA PRO A 8 -6.48 1.52 10.63
C PRO A 8 -6.66 3.02 10.93
N ARG A 9 -5.90 3.57 11.89
CA ARG A 9 -5.95 5.01 12.20
C ARG A 9 -5.34 5.87 11.10
N ALA A 10 -4.34 5.36 10.38
CA ALA A 10 -3.77 6.07 9.24
C ALA A 10 -4.76 6.10 8.06
N VAL A 11 -5.49 5.00 7.84
CA VAL A 11 -6.58 4.92 6.86
C VAL A 11 -7.70 5.91 7.18
N GLU A 12 -8.13 5.99 8.44
CA GLU A 12 -9.13 6.97 8.89
C GLU A 12 -8.63 8.41 8.70
N CYS A 13 -7.37 8.70 9.10
CA CYS A 13 -6.76 10.01 8.89
C CYS A 13 -6.70 10.41 7.41
N ALA A 14 -6.32 9.48 6.53
CA ALA A 14 -6.32 9.71 5.09
C ALA A 14 -7.73 9.99 4.56
N ARG A 15 -8.74 9.26 5.04
CA ARG A 15 -10.16 9.45 4.67
C ARG A 15 -10.65 10.85 5.06
N ASP A 16 -10.34 11.29 6.27
CA ASP A 16 -10.70 12.62 6.75
C ASP A 16 -10.04 13.73 5.90
N ASN A 17 -8.75 13.55 5.54
CA ASN A 17 -8.04 14.48 4.67
C ASN A 17 -8.66 14.56 3.27
N LEU A 18 -8.98 13.40 2.66
CA LEU A 18 -9.63 13.35 1.35
C LEU A 18 -11.02 14.00 1.38
N SER A 19 -11.78 13.80 2.45
CA SER A 19 -13.08 14.46 2.65
C SER A 19 -12.94 15.98 2.68
N ARG A 20 -12.00 16.51 3.47
CA ARG A 20 -11.73 17.95 3.58
C ARG A 20 -11.24 18.57 2.28
N LEU A 21 -10.57 17.80 1.43
CA LEU A 21 -10.07 18.23 0.13
C LEU A 21 -11.08 18.03 -1.01
N GLY A 22 -12.22 17.37 -0.77
CA GLY A 22 -13.19 17.05 -1.82
C GLY A 22 -12.70 16.03 -2.84
N LEU A 23 -11.85 15.08 -2.42
CA LEU A 23 -11.18 14.10 -3.29
C LEU A 23 -11.65 12.65 -3.05
N MET A 24 -12.69 12.46 -2.25
CA MET A 24 -13.22 11.13 -1.90
C MET A 24 -13.59 10.28 -3.12
N ASP A 25 -14.04 10.90 -4.21
CA ASP A 25 -14.46 10.19 -5.42
C ASP A 25 -13.28 9.75 -6.32
N ARG A 26 -12.03 10.08 -5.93
CA ARG A 26 -10.82 9.81 -6.74
C ARG A 26 -9.90 8.75 -6.14
N VAL A 27 -10.06 8.44 -4.86
CA VAL A 27 -9.15 7.57 -4.11
C VAL A 27 -9.93 6.54 -3.30
N GLN A 28 -9.60 5.27 -3.51
CA GLN A 28 -10.01 4.18 -2.64
C GLN A 28 -8.94 3.94 -1.58
N LEU A 29 -9.34 3.90 -0.31
CA LEU A 29 -8.45 3.59 0.81
C LEU A 29 -8.74 2.18 1.32
N VAL A 30 -7.70 1.38 1.50
CA VAL A 30 -7.78 -0.01 1.92
C VAL A 30 -6.84 -0.23 3.11
N GLU A 31 -7.34 -0.85 4.17
CA GLU A 31 -6.49 -1.36 5.25
C GLU A 31 -5.82 -2.65 4.76
N ALA A 32 -4.49 -2.63 4.62
CA ALA A 32 -3.75 -3.75 4.05
C ALA A 32 -2.28 -3.74 4.49
N ASP A 33 -1.67 -4.93 4.62
CA ASP A 33 -0.23 -5.07 4.85
C ASP A 33 0.52 -5.02 3.51
N VAL A 34 1.05 -3.84 3.19
CA VAL A 34 1.74 -3.47 1.95
C VAL A 34 0.81 -3.44 0.73
N PHE A 35 0.26 -4.58 0.33
CA PHE A 35 -0.57 -4.73 -0.86
C PHE A 35 -1.98 -5.21 -0.47
N PRO A 36 -3.04 -4.76 -1.17
CA PRO A 36 -4.40 -5.22 -0.89
C PRO A 36 -4.49 -6.75 -0.94
N PRO A 37 -5.20 -7.40 0.00
CA PRO A 37 -5.65 -8.77 -0.23
C PRO A 37 -6.50 -8.77 -1.51
N ASP A 38 -6.31 -9.78 -2.37
CA ASP A 38 -7.05 -10.06 -3.62
C ASP A 38 -6.38 -9.65 -4.96
N LEU A 39 -5.04 -9.56 -5.03
CA LEU A 39 -4.34 -9.25 -6.29
C LEU A 39 -3.57 -10.47 -6.88
N SER A 40 -4.01 -11.70 -6.59
CA SER A 40 -3.46 -12.90 -7.24
C SER A 40 -4.13 -13.08 -8.61
N PRO A 41 -3.43 -12.99 -9.75
CA PRO A 41 -4.02 -13.32 -11.05
C PRO A 41 -4.44 -14.79 -11.17
N ASN A 42 -4.18 -15.64 -10.16
CA ASN A 42 -4.38 -17.08 -10.23
C ASN A 42 -5.61 -17.60 -9.47
N ASP A 43 -6.35 -16.76 -8.74
CA ASP A 43 -7.37 -17.23 -7.80
C ASP A 43 -8.79 -16.71 -8.08
N GLY A 44 -9.17 -16.54 -9.35
CA GLY A 44 -10.56 -16.60 -9.85
C GLY A 44 -11.68 -15.83 -9.13
N GLY A 45 -11.36 -14.82 -8.33
CA GLY A 45 -12.32 -14.02 -7.55
C GLY A 45 -12.57 -12.64 -8.15
N ASP A 46 -13.78 -12.12 -7.95
CA ASP A 46 -14.30 -10.87 -8.54
C ASP A 46 -13.67 -9.56 -7.99
N ILE A 47 -12.51 -9.64 -7.35
CA ILE A 47 -11.66 -8.47 -7.11
C ILE A 47 -10.43 -8.67 -7.97
N VAL A 48 -10.49 -8.13 -9.20
CA VAL A 48 -9.28 -7.95 -9.99
C VAL A 48 -8.57 -6.75 -9.38
N ALA A 49 -7.58 -7.02 -8.55
CA ALA A 49 -6.41 -6.18 -8.46
C ALA A 49 -5.85 -5.82 -9.84
N ASP A 50 -6.44 -4.83 -10.53
CA ASP A 50 -5.85 -4.29 -11.75
C ASP A 50 -4.40 -3.92 -11.44
N GLN A 51 -3.48 -4.44 -12.24
CA GLN A 51 -2.10 -4.00 -12.21
C GLN A 51 -2.08 -2.47 -12.37
N ALA A 52 -1.24 -1.79 -11.60
CA ALA A 52 -1.07 -0.35 -11.66
C ALA A 52 0.05 0.01 -12.64
N ASP A 53 -0.13 1.11 -13.37
CA ASP A 53 0.94 1.67 -14.22
C ASP A 53 2.04 2.34 -13.40
N LEU A 54 1.73 2.71 -12.15
CA LEU A 54 2.67 3.30 -11.21
C LEU A 54 2.36 2.88 -9.78
N ILE A 55 3.38 2.36 -9.09
CA ILE A 55 3.35 2.11 -7.64
C ILE A 55 4.28 3.12 -6.96
N VAL A 56 3.75 3.86 -6.00
CA VAL A 56 4.51 4.79 -5.16
C VAL A 56 4.52 4.28 -3.74
N CYS A 57 5.69 4.25 -3.11
CA CYS A 57 5.84 3.87 -1.72
C CYS A 57 6.84 4.77 -1.02
N ASN A 58 6.44 5.32 0.13
CA ASN A 58 7.34 5.92 1.11
C ASN A 58 7.45 4.96 2.31
N PRO A 59 8.31 3.93 2.24
CA PRO A 59 8.44 2.92 3.28
C PRO A 59 8.99 3.49 4.59
N PRO A 60 8.89 2.75 5.71
CA PRO A 60 9.77 2.98 6.85
C PRO A 60 11.23 2.75 6.42
N TRP A 61 12.11 3.70 6.74
CA TRP A 61 13.50 3.70 6.22
C TRP A 61 14.55 3.42 7.29
N ILE A 62 14.22 3.56 8.58
CA ILE A 62 15.22 3.52 9.64
C ILE A 62 15.36 2.08 10.15
N PRO A 63 16.56 1.48 10.14
CA PRO A 63 16.75 0.19 10.79
C PRO A 63 16.49 0.29 12.30
N GLY A 64 15.65 -0.56 12.85
CA GLY A 64 15.40 -0.61 14.29
C GLY A 64 14.16 -1.42 14.66
N PRO A 65 14.03 -1.80 15.93
CA PRO A 65 12.88 -2.57 16.40
C PRO A 65 11.61 -1.71 16.39
N VAL A 66 10.50 -2.31 15.97
CA VAL A 66 9.17 -1.69 16.03
C VAL A 66 8.55 -2.02 17.39
N ARG A 67 8.40 -1.03 18.26
CA ARG A 67 7.85 -1.22 19.62
C ARG A 67 6.43 -0.68 19.78
N SER A 68 5.96 0.09 18.80
CA SER A 68 4.63 0.69 18.79
C SER A 68 4.09 0.75 17.36
N THR A 69 2.79 0.99 17.22
CA THR A 69 2.17 1.21 15.90
C THR A 69 2.71 2.47 15.21
N LEU A 70 3.13 3.48 15.98
CA LEU A 70 3.75 4.68 15.44
C LEU A 70 5.19 4.40 14.97
N ASP A 71 5.92 3.54 15.68
CA ASP A 71 7.27 3.14 15.30
C ASP A 71 7.28 2.50 13.91
N GLY A 72 6.25 1.74 13.56
CA GLY A 72 6.11 1.08 12.27
C GLY A 72 6.03 2.03 11.07
N ALA A 73 5.77 3.32 11.28
CA ALA A 73 5.83 4.33 10.22
C ALA A 73 7.25 4.85 9.95
N VAL A 74 8.22 4.49 10.80
CA VAL A 74 9.59 5.04 10.78
C VAL A 74 10.63 3.93 10.68
N TYR A 75 10.47 2.89 11.49
CA TYR A 75 11.43 1.81 11.66
C TYR A 75 11.07 0.58 10.82
N ASP A 76 12.06 0.01 10.14
CA ASP A 76 11.95 -1.23 9.37
C ASP A 76 12.88 -2.29 9.97
N GLU A 77 12.36 -3.04 10.95
CA GLU A 77 13.09 -4.14 11.59
C GLU A 77 13.45 -5.19 10.54
N ASP A 78 14.74 -5.53 10.47
CA ASP A 78 15.32 -6.47 9.49
C ASP A 78 14.99 -6.18 8.02
N SER A 79 14.65 -4.93 7.69
CA SER A 79 14.16 -4.55 6.36
C SER A 79 12.92 -5.35 5.91
N SER A 80 12.09 -5.78 6.87
CA SER A 80 10.95 -6.65 6.61
C SER A 80 9.92 -6.02 5.66
N PHE A 81 9.61 -4.73 5.83
CA PHE A 81 8.70 -4.02 4.94
C PHE A 81 9.31 -3.91 3.55
N LEU A 82 10.54 -3.40 3.45
CA LEU A 82 11.19 -3.16 2.17
C LEU A 82 11.31 -4.44 1.34
N ARG A 83 11.65 -5.57 1.97
CA ARG A 83 11.73 -6.88 1.29
C ARG A 83 10.38 -7.35 0.77
N ARG A 84 9.31 -7.23 1.56
CA ARG A 84 7.95 -7.58 1.12
C ARG A 84 7.52 -6.70 -0.05
N PHE A 85 7.73 -5.40 0.04
CA PHE A 85 7.41 -4.46 -1.03
C PHE A 85 8.15 -4.80 -2.34
N LEU A 86 9.48 -4.92 -2.30
CA LEU A 86 10.28 -5.17 -3.51
C LEU A 86 10.01 -6.54 -4.14
N THR A 87 9.67 -7.55 -3.34
CA THR A 87 9.35 -8.89 -3.85
C THR A 87 7.93 -8.97 -4.40
N GLY A 88 6.99 -8.19 -3.85
CA GLY A 88 5.58 -8.21 -4.25
C GLY A 88 5.21 -7.25 -5.37
N ALA A 89 5.87 -6.09 -5.48
CA ALA A 89 5.46 -4.98 -6.34
C ALA A 89 5.28 -5.37 -7.82
N GLY A 90 6.14 -6.27 -8.34
CA GLY A 90 6.05 -6.72 -9.72
C GLY A 90 4.74 -7.47 -10.05
N ASN A 91 4.09 -8.09 -9.07
CA ASN A 91 2.80 -8.76 -9.28
C ASN A 91 1.65 -7.75 -9.49
N PHE A 92 1.88 -6.47 -9.14
CA PHE A 92 0.89 -5.41 -9.15
C PHE A 92 1.26 -4.26 -10.09
N LEU A 93 2.35 -4.40 -10.85
CA LEU A 93 2.77 -3.42 -11.83
C LEU A 93 2.40 -3.94 -13.22
N SER A 94 1.82 -3.08 -14.06
CA SER A 94 1.43 -3.46 -15.42
C SER A 94 2.68 -3.72 -16.28
N ASP A 95 2.55 -4.59 -17.28
CA ASP A 95 3.62 -4.88 -18.23
C ASP A 95 3.82 -3.75 -19.27
N GLU A 96 2.89 -2.79 -19.34
CA GLU A 96 2.94 -1.69 -20.30
C GLU A 96 4.09 -0.73 -19.95
N ARG A 97 5.07 -0.68 -20.85
CA ARG A 97 6.02 0.43 -20.92
C ARG A 97 5.47 1.38 -21.97
N ASP A 98 5.17 2.62 -21.60
CA ASP A 98 4.82 3.65 -22.58
C ASP A 98 5.87 3.68 -23.71
N ASP A 99 5.39 3.50 -24.95
CA ASP A 99 6.14 3.67 -26.20
C ASP A 99 6.47 5.15 -26.47
#